data_AF-A0AA42ZRM4-F1
#
_entry.id   AF-A0AA42ZRM4-F1
#
_cell.length_a   1.000
_cell.length_b   1.000
_cell.length_c   1.000
_cell.angle_alpha   90.00
_cell.angle_beta   90.00
_cell.angle_gamma   90.00
#
_symmetry.space_group_name_H-M   'P 1'
#
loop_
_entity.id
_entity.type
_entity.pdbx_description
1 polymer ?
#
loop_
_entity_poly.entity_id
_entity_poly.type
_entity_poly.pdbx_seq_one_letter_code
_entity_poly.pdbx_strand_id
1 'polypeptide(L)'
;MKDYPRADAEYFTKEKQSMEVGLAFDLYEIFNKEMLPNFRSMCQQSILKVDKQCGASPAFKAAYKKDWRKYACFHGLPFWHADHVLGLSERWTASECGDWIRVYGEIIEKKTFFGTDQDKLRKEPQKGPAGSWDKTEFSEGVSKQKTSQPTYQPDNLRRRVELKALSAPQRGDYIDGSTPSRELMASMPFAGIKKWAIMANDITGKMDRVFGLLRGATISGTTTDNIYFLRQYGQVVGDPVNFLLPLGTIVAGGHHSLIEVALPLTINGLVDYRVGCYSTLFPDREPKGTNDEAARIIRRVLVAYEIRPENRLMLVYYRGGSVDGCLVCEKPDEKQQWKETFRADKDLMNEFIQVPPDPSKGQIETFAMRHGLYAG
;
A
#
# COMPACT_ATOMS: atom_id res chain seq x y z
N MET A 1 -25.90 -12.23 4.61
CA MET A 1 -24.72 -12.94 4.07
C MET A 1 -24.87 -14.43 4.36
N LYS A 2 -24.25 -15.30 3.56
CA LYS A 2 -24.21 -16.75 3.80
C LYS A 2 -22.91 -17.16 4.49
N ASP A 3 -23.02 -18.09 5.43
CA ASP A 3 -21.89 -18.66 6.14
C ASP A 3 -21.24 -19.82 5.39
N TYR A 4 -19.91 -19.84 5.34
CA TYR A 4 -19.10 -20.81 4.62
C TYR A 4 -18.03 -21.42 5.54
N PRO A 5 -17.82 -22.75 5.48
CA PRO A 5 -16.85 -23.43 6.31
C PRO A 5 -15.41 -23.07 5.94
N ARG A 6 -14.48 -23.43 6.83
CA ARG A 6 -13.03 -23.21 6.68
C ARG A 6 -12.47 -23.48 5.27
N ALA A 7 -12.77 -24.64 4.69
CA ALA A 7 -12.20 -25.03 3.39
C ALA A 7 -12.57 -24.05 2.28
N ASP A 8 -13.81 -23.58 2.27
CA ASP A 8 -14.30 -22.58 1.31
C ASP A 8 -13.69 -21.21 1.60
N ALA A 9 -13.59 -20.80 2.86
CA ALA A 9 -12.98 -19.53 3.25
C ALA A 9 -11.49 -19.44 2.84
N GLU A 10 -10.73 -20.52 3.05
CA GLU A 10 -9.33 -20.61 2.61
C GLU A 10 -9.21 -20.56 1.07
N TYR A 11 -10.12 -21.23 0.35
CA TYR A 11 -10.17 -21.19 -1.10
C TYR A 11 -10.52 -19.79 -1.64
N PHE A 12 -11.60 -19.17 -1.14
CA PHE A 12 -12.03 -17.82 -1.54
C PHE A 12 -10.96 -16.77 -1.25
N THR A 13 -10.25 -16.88 -0.13
CA THR A 13 -9.14 -15.97 0.21
C THR A 13 -8.02 -16.08 -0.83
N LYS A 14 -7.63 -17.29 -1.24
CA LYS A 14 -6.59 -17.49 -2.26
C LYS A 14 -6.99 -16.92 -3.62
N GLU A 15 -8.23 -17.13 -4.05
CA GLU A 15 -8.76 -16.57 -5.30
C GLU A 15 -8.75 -15.04 -5.26
N LYS A 16 -9.26 -14.44 -4.17
CA LYS A 16 -9.31 -12.99 -4.01
C LYS A 16 -7.93 -12.34 -4.04
N GLN A 17 -6.97 -12.94 -3.34
CA GLN A 17 -5.58 -12.47 -3.34
C GLN A 17 -4.92 -12.59 -4.72
N SER A 18 -5.16 -13.69 -5.43
CA SER A 18 -4.64 -13.88 -6.79
C SER A 18 -5.20 -12.84 -7.76
N MET A 19 -6.48 -12.51 -7.60
CA MET A 19 -7.14 -11.46 -8.35
C MET A 19 -6.57 -10.07 -8.04
N GLU A 20 -6.34 -9.69 -6.78
CA GLU A 20 -5.71 -8.39 -6.46
C GLU A 20 -4.30 -8.26 -7.02
N VAL A 21 -3.53 -9.34 -6.98
CA VAL A 21 -2.21 -9.39 -7.61
C VAL A 21 -2.32 -9.21 -9.12
N GLY A 22 -3.23 -9.93 -9.78
CA GLY A 22 -3.48 -9.78 -11.21
C GLY A 22 -3.88 -8.36 -11.59
N LEU A 23 -4.79 -7.74 -10.82
CA LEU A 23 -5.21 -6.36 -11.05
C LEU A 23 -4.01 -5.40 -10.97
N ALA A 24 -3.15 -5.56 -9.97
CA ALA A 24 -1.96 -4.72 -9.81
C ALA A 24 -1.01 -4.84 -11.01
N PHE A 25 -0.81 -6.05 -11.54
CA PHE A 25 0.01 -6.27 -12.74
C PHE A 25 -0.61 -5.69 -14.01
N ASP A 26 -1.92 -5.81 -14.20
CA ASP A 26 -2.59 -5.22 -15.36
C ASP A 26 -2.51 -3.69 -15.31
N LEU A 27 -2.70 -3.08 -14.13
CA LEU A 27 -2.50 -1.64 -13.95
C LEU A 27 -1.05 -1.22 -14.22
N TYR A 28 -0.08 -2.00 -13.73
CA TYR A 28 1.34 -1.77 -14.00
C TYR A 28 1.65 -1.75 -15.50
N GLU A 29 1.13 -2.72 -16.24
CA GLU A 29 1.32 -2.82 -17.69
C GLU A 29 0.74 -1.61 -18.44
N ILE A 30 -0.44 -1.13 -18.02
CA ILE A 30 -1.06 0.07 -18.60
C ILE A 30 -0.18 1.30 -18.31
N PHE A 31 0.28 1.47 -17.06
CA PHE A 31 1.16 2.59 -16.72
C PHE A 31 2.46 2.56 -17.50
N ASN A 32 3.02 1.38 -17.73
CA ASN A 32 4.28 1.20 -18.46
C ASN A 32 4.14 1.43 -19.98
N LYS A 33 2.96 1.19 -20.55
CA LYS A 33 2.72 1.36 -22.00
C LYS A 33 2.17 2.74 -22.34
N GLU A 34 1.12 3.16 -21.66
CA GLU A 34 0.31 4.32 -22.07
C GLU A 34 0.72 5.61 -21.38
N MET A 35 1.21 5.53 -20.14
CA MET A 35 1.43 6.71 -19.29
C MET A 35 2.91 6.97 -18.97
N LEU A 36 3.80 6.07 -19.39
CA LEU A 36 5.21 6.13 -19.04
C LEU A 36 5.92 7.43 -19.47
N PRO A 37 5.66 8.01 -20.67
CA PRO A 37 6.27 9.28 -21.04
C PRO A 37 5.96 10.41 -20.04
N ASN A 38 4.73 10.43 -19.50
CA ASN A 38 4.29 11.41 -18.52
C ASN A 38 5.03 11.21 -17.19
N PHE A 39 5.16 9.96 -16.72
CA PHE A 39 5.92 9.66 -15.50
C PHE A 39 7.40 10.02 -15.63
N ARG A 40 8.03 9.70 -16.76
CA ARG A 40 9.43 10.07 -17.04
C ARG A 40 9.63 11.58 -17.04
N SER A 41 8.74 12.34 -17.69
CA SER A 41 8.82 13.81 -17.71
C SER A 41 8.73 14.41 -16.31
N MET A 42 7.81 13.94 -15.46
CA MET A 42 7.70 14.39 -14.07
C MET A 42 8.97 14.04 -13.27
N CYS A 43 9.50 12.83 -13.46
CA CYS A 43 10.75 12.41 -12.83
C CYS A 43 11.91 13.32 -13.23
N GLN A 44 12.10 13.59 -14.52
CA GLN A 44 13.15 14.47 -15.05
C GLN A 44 13.10 15.87 -14.44
N GLN A 45 11.91 16.47 -14.35
CA GLN A 45 11.75 17.78 -13.72
C GLN A 45 12.17 17.78 -12.25
N SER A 46 11.78 16.73 -11.51
CA SER A 46 12.18 16.59 -10.11
C SER A 46 13.66 16.26 -9.93
N ILE A 47 14.31 15.53 -10.85
CA ILE A 47 15.77 15.31 -10.87
C ILE A 47 16.49 16.64 -11.01
N LEU A 48 16.08 17.47 -11.98
CA LEU A 48 16.65 18.82 -12.18
C LEU A 48 16.49 19.69 -10.94
N LYS A 49 15.34 19.62 -10.25
CA LYS A 49 15.12 20.35 -8.99
C LYS A 49 16.05 19.87 -7.88
N VAL A 50 16.20 18.55 -7.71
CA VAL A 50 17.12 17.96 -6.72
C VAL A 50 18.55 18.37 -7.01
N ASP A 51 18.99 18.31 -8.26
CA ASP A 51 20.35 18.68 -8.63
C ASP A 51 20.63 20.16 -8.37
N LYS A 52 19.74 21.04 -8.84
CA LYS A 52 19.84 22.49 -8.64
C LYS A 52 19.94 22.87 -7.16
N GLN A 53 19.21 22.19 -6.28
CA GLN A 53 19.19 22.53 -4.85
C GLN A 53 20.27 21.83 -4.04
N CYS A 54 20.63 20.60 -4.39
CA CYS A 54 21.43 19.74 -3.51
C CYS A 54 22.59 19.02 -4.22
N GLY A 55 22.60 18.94 -5.56
CA GLY A 55 23.52 18.11 -6.34
C GLY A 55 25.01 18.44 -6.12
N ALA A 56 25.32 19.71 -5.85
CA ALA A 56 26.68 20.16 -5.54
C ALA A 56 27.14 19.82 -4.10
N SER A 57 26.21 19.55 -3.18
CA SER A 57 26.51 19.36 -1.75
C SER A 57 27.27 18.05 -1.49
N PRO A 58 28.43 18.10 -0.80
CA PRO A 58 29.15 16.88 -0.38
C PRO A 58 28.29 15.97 0.52
N ALA A 59 27.47 16.56 1.38
CA ALA A 59 26.56 15.82 2.26
C ALA A 59 25.49 15.06 1.46
N PHE A 60 24.97 15.68 0.39
CA PHE A 60 24.02 15.03 -0.51
C PHE A 60 24.67 13.87 -1.27
N LYS A 61 25.87 14.06 -1.83
CA LYS A 61 26.62 12.99 -2.53
C LYS A 61 26.93 11.80 -1.61
N ALA A 62 27.26 12.06 -0.34
CA ALA A 62 27.47 11.01 0.66
C ALA A 62 26.16 10.27 0.98
N ALA A 63 25.06 11.00 1.17
CA ALA A 63 23.74 10.42 1.40
C ALA A 63 23.27 9.55 0.21
N TYR A 64 23.47 10.01 -1.03
CA TYR A 64 23.18 9.24 -2.23
C TYR A 64 23.85 7.87 -2.22
N LYS A 65 25.16 7.83 -1.98
CA LYS A 65 25.95 6.59 -1.97
C LYS A 65 25.48 5.62 -0.88
N LYS A 66 25.14 6.13 0.29
CA LYS A 66 24.76 5.34 1.46
C LYS A 66 23.32 4.83 1.40
N ASP A 67 22.38 5.71 1.07
CA ASP A 67 20.97 5.48 1.35
C ASP A 67 20.17 5.15 0.09
N TRP A 68 20.52 5.74 -1.06
CA TRP A 68 19.66 5.74 -2.26
C TRP A 68 20.20 4.93 -3.43
N ARG A 69 21.51 4.74 -3.56
CA ARG A 69 22.11 3.99 -4.70
C ARG A 69 21.57 2.56 -4.88
N LYS A 70 20.95 1.99 -3.83
CA LYS A 70 20.34 0.65 -3.86
C LYS A 70 19.02 0.55 -4.64
N TYR A 71 18.38 1.68 -4.95
CA TYR A 71 17.11 1.71 -5.69
C TYR A 71 17.33 1.38 -7.17
N ALA A 72 16.35 0.75 -7.82
CA ALA A 72 16.47 0.28 -9.19
C ALA A 72 16.73 1.44 -10.16
N CYS A 73 16.13 2.61 -9.91
CA CYS A 73 16.30 3.82 -10.71
C CYS A 73 17.75 4.34 -10.81
N PHE A 74 18.67 3.86 -9.96
CA PHE A 74 20.10 4.20 -9.98
C PHE A 74 21.02 3.01 -10.34
N HIS A 75 20.48 1.90 -10.83
CA HIS A 75 21.28 0.74 -11.19
C HIS A 75 22.42 1.16 -12.14
N GLY A 76 23.66 0.79 -11.79
CA GLY A 76 24.85 1.14 -12.57
C GLY A 76 25.42 2.54 -12.34
N LEU A 77 24.86 3.36 -11.45
CA LEU A 77 25.40 4.70 -11.13
C LEU A 77 26.20 4.71 -9.83
N PRO A 78 27.55 4.73 -9.88
CA PRO A 78 28.38 4.73 -8.67
C PRO A 78 28.29 6.04 -7.87
N PHE A 79 27.96 7.16 -8.54
CA PHE A 79 27.92 8.51 -7.97
C PHE A 79 26.74 9.30 -8.55
N TRP A 80 26.30 10.33 -7.82
CA TRP A 80 25.30 11.27 -8.32
C TRP A 80 25.90 12.13 -9.44
N HIS A 81 25.27 12.09 -10.61
CA HIS A 81 25.50 13.00 -11.73
C HIS A 81 24.17 13.21 -12.44
N ALA A 82 23.60 14.41 -12.38
CA ALA A 82 22.24 14.65 -12.87
C ALA A 82 22.08 14.26 -14.33
N ASP A 83 23.02 14.60 -15.21
CA ASP A 83 22.94 14.24 -16.64
C ASP A 83 22.89 12.72 -16.86
N HIS A 84 23.58 11.93 -16.04
CA HIS A 84 23.51 10.48 -16.13
C HIS A 84 22.16 9.95 -15.64
N VAL A 85 21.64 10.50 -14.55
CA VAL A 85 20.31 10.12 -14.03
C VAL A 85 19.22 10.50 -15.05
N LEU A 86 19.33 11.67 -15.69
CA LEU A 86 18.43 12.11 -16.76
C LEU A 86 18.49 11.16 -17.95
N GLY A 87 19.68 10.80 -18.43
CA GLY A 87 19.84 9.82 -19.51
C GLY A 87 19.35 8.41 -19.17
N LEU A 88 19.40 7.99 -17.89
CA LEU A 88 18.75 6.75 -17.45
C LEU A 88 17.22 6.88 -17.43
N SER A 89 16.71 8.03 -17.00
CA SER A 89 15.26 8.26 -16.86
C SER A 89 14.50 8.17 -18.17
N GLU A 90 15.15 8.40 -19.30
CA GLU A 90 14.58 8.19 -20.64
C GLU A 90 14.20 6.73 -20.91
N ARG A 91 14.79 5.78 -20.17
CA ARG A 91 14.58 4.33 -20.34
C ARG A 91 13.88 3.68 -19.16
N TRP A 92 13.58 4.43 -18.09
CA TRP A 92 12.89 3.91 -16.91
C TRP A 92 11.53 3.33 -17.24
N THR A 93 11.19 2.20 -16.66
CA THR A 93 9.85 1.64 -16.55
C THR A 93 9.02 2.41 -15.53
N ALA A 94 7.72 2.11 -15.46
CA ALA A 94 6.86 2.65 -14.42
C ALA A 94 7.38 2.32 -13.00
N SER A 95 7.99 1.14 -12.82
CA SER A 95 8.56 0.72 -11.54
C SER A 95 9.74 1.61 -11.14
N GLU A 96 10.65 1.91 -12.06
CA GLU A 96 11.80 2.79 -11.80
C GLU A 96 11.36 4.24 -11.57
N CYS A 97 10.30 4.71 -12.24
CA CYS A 97 9.66 5.98 -11.92
C CYS A 97 9.07 5.98 -10.49
N GLY A 98 8.40 4.90 -10.08
CA GLY A 98 7.88 4.73 -8.71
C GLY A 98 9.00 4.74 -7.66
N ASP A 99 10.12 4.07 -7.94
CA ASP A 99 11.32 4.08 -7.11
C ASP A 99 11.90 5.49 -6.96
N TRP A 100 12.00 6.24 -8.05
CA TRP A 100 12.46 7.62 -8.01
C TRP A 100 11.53 8.51 -7.19
N ILE A 101 10.20 8.36 -7.32
CA ILE A 101 9.23 9.12 -6.51
C ILE A 101 9.44 8.86 -5.01
N ARG A 102 9.71 7.60 -4.63
CA ARG A 102 10.04 7.24 -3.26
C ARG A 102 11.36 7.88 -2.81
N VAL A 103 12.41 7.81 -3.63
CA VAL A 103 13.70 8.47 -3.36
C VAL A 103 13.50 9.97 -3.16
N TYR A 104 12.69 10.60 -4.00
CA TYR A 104 12.35 12.02 -3.88
C TYR A 104 11.73 12.31 -2.51
N GLY A 105 10.76 11.52 -2.07
CA GLY A 105 10.19 11.60 -0.73
C GLY A 105 11.24 11.51 0.39
N GLU A 106 12.18 10.55 0.30
CA GLU A 106 13.27 10.37 1.26
C GLU A 106 14.28 11.54 1.27
N ILE A 107 14.52 12.16 0.11
CA ILE A 107 15.36 13.38 0.00
C ILE A 107 14.68 14.53 0.75
N ILE A 108 13.37 14.72 0.55
CA ILE A 108 12.60 15.79 1.23
C ILE A 108 12.53 15.56 2.74
N GLU A 109 12.37 14.30 3.19
CA GLU A 109 12.35 13.93 4.61
C GLU A 109 13.64 14.34 5.34
N LYS A 110 14.78 14.33 4.62
CA LYS A 110 16.04 14.88 5.12
C LYS A 110 16.03 16.41 5.04
N LYS A 111 15.48 17.02 6.09
CA LYS A 111 15.35 18.48 6.30
C LYS A 111 16.59 19.31 5.94
N THR A 112 17.79 18.72 6.00
CA THR A 112 19.06 19.35 5.58
C THR A 112 19.12 19.71 4.10
N PHE A 113 18.27 19.14 3.24
CA PHE A 113 18.31 19.34 1.79
C PHE A 113 17.25 20.33 1.29
N PHE A 114 16.00 20.15 1.72
CA PHE A 114 14.86 20.96 1.23
C PHE A 114 14.18 21.80 2.33
N GLY A 115 14.69 21.76 3.56
CA GLY A 115 14.13 22.49 4.71
C GLY A 115 12.92 21.81 5.35
N THR A 116 12.48 22.36 6.49
CA THR A 116 11.36 21.83 7.28
C THR A 116 10.01 21.97 6.62
N ASP A 117 9.82 23.01 5.81
CA ASP A 117 8.50 23.29 5.24
C ASP A 117 8.14 22.34 4.11
N GLN A 118 9.13 21.87 3.34
CA GLN A 118 8.91 20.82 2.35
C GLN A 118 8.56 19.47 3.00
N ASP A 119 9.21 19.10 4.12
CA ASP A 119 8.81 17.90 4.88
C ASP A 119 7.39 18.02 5.47
N LYS A 120 6.98 19.23 5.92
CA LYS A 120 5.58 19.46 6.34
C LYS A 120 4.59 19.25 5.19
N LEU A 121 4.87 19.83 4.02
CA LEU A 121 4.02 19.66 2.83
C LEU A 121 3.95 18.19 2.38
N ARG A 122 5.08 17.47 2.44
CA ARG A 122 5.14 16.03 2.15
C ARG A 122 4.27 15.21 3.10
N LYS A 123 4.20 15.61 4.38
CA LYS A 123 3.39 14.94 5.41
C LYS A 123 1.91 15.34 5.40
N GLU A 124 1.51 16.42 4.73
CA GLU A 124 0.11 16.87 4.65
C GLU A 124 -0.88 15.76 4.22
N PRO A 125 -0.54 14.85 3.27
CA PRO A 125 -1.44 13.75 2.91
C PRO A 125 -1.50 12.60 3.93
N GLN A 126 -0.65 12.58 4.97
CA GLN A 126 -0.63 11.56 6.03
C GLN A 126 -1.75 11.79 7.04
N LYS A 127 -2.98 11.57 6.57
CA LYS A 127 -4.22 11.78 7.33
C LYS A 127 -4.71 10.44 7.87
N GLY A 128 -5.03 10.36 9.15
CA GLY A 128 -5.55 9.13 9.76
C GLY A 128 -5.58 9.22 11.28
N PRO A 129 -6.01 8.15 11.97
CA PRO A 129 -5.91 8.05 13.43
C PRO A 129 -4.49 8.30 13.92
N ALA A 130 -4.32 8.78 15.17
CA ALA A 130 -3.01 9.01 15.75
C ALA A 130 -2.12 7.75 15.68
N GLY A 131 -0.83 7.94 15.39
CA GLY A 131 0.10 6.84 15.18
C GLY A 131 -0.03 6.14 13.83
N SER A 132 -0.95 6.54 12.95
CA SER A 132 -1.19 5.88 11.63
C SER A 132 0.02 5.79 10.72
N TRP A 133 0.90 6.77 10.84
CA TRP A 133 1.97 7.03 9.90
C TRP A 133 3.35 7.07 10.57
N ASP A 134 3.38 6.84 11.89
CA ASP A 134 4.62 6.89 12.65
C ASP A 134 5.50 5.69 12.28
N LYS A 135 6.64 5.99 11.67
CA LYS A 135 7.67 5.01 11.28
C LYS A 135 8.51 4.57 12.48
N THR A 136 7.98 4.46 13.70
CA THR A 136 8.76 4.02 14.87
C THR A 136 9.22 2.57 14.67
N GLU A 137 10.35 2.44 13.98
CA GLU A 137 11.08 1.20 13.77
C GLU A 137 11.74 0.81 15.09
N PHE A 138 11.55 -0.45 15.48
CA PHE A 138 12.26 -1.00 16.61
C PHE A 138 13.75 -1.17 16.23
N SER A 139 14.62 -0.31 16.74
CA SER A 139 16.06 -0.57 16.75
C SER A 139 16.39 -1.37 18.01
N GLU A 140 16.49 -2.69 17.89
CA GLU A 140 17.07 -3.51 18.94
C GLU A 140 18.59 -3.27 18.95
N GLY A 141 19.00 -2.23 19.67
CA GLY A 141 20.38 -1.76 19.69
C GLY A 141 20.67 -0.88 20.90
N VAL A 142 21.04 -1.53 22.01
CA VAL A 142 21.84 -0.96 23.11
C VAL A 142 21.19 0.19 23.89
N SER A 143 20.10 -0.08 24.62
CA SER A 143 20.05 0.46 25.98
C SER A 143 20.63 -0.60 26.92
N LYS A 144 21.83 -0.33 27.44
CA LYS A 144 22.29 -0.95 28.68
C LYS A 144 21.41 -0.42 29.81
N GLN A 145 20.13 -0.76 29.85
CA GLN A 145 19.33 -0.61 31.04
C GLN A 145 19.48 -1.88 31.86
N LYS A 146 20.47 -1.83 32.75
CA LYS A 146 20.48 -2.68 33.94
C LYS A 146 19.15 -2.49 34.66
N THR A 147 18.58 -3.61 35.09
CA THR A 147 17.63 -3.73 36.21
C THR A 147 16.30 -3.01 36.06
N SER A 148 15.33 -3.69 35.48
CA SER A 148 14.04 -4.06 36.10
C SER A 148 13.16 -4.65 34.99
N GLN A 149 12.24 -5.52 35.38
CA GLN A 149 11.43 -6.38 34.51
C GLN A 149 10.97 -5.70 33.20
N PRO A 150 10.93 -6.42 32.06
CA PRO A 150 10.31 -5.92 30.85
C PRO A 150 8.82 -5.75 31.16
N THR A 151 8.41 -4.54 31.49
CA THR A 151 7.02 -4.16 31.46
C THR A 151 6.60 -4.25 30.01
N TYR A 152 5.86 -5.31 29.68
CA TYR A 152 5.09 -5.40 28.45
C TYR A 152 4.13 -4.20 28.45
N GLN A 153 4.59 -3.07 27.90
CA GLN A 153 3.66 -2.04 27.51
C GLN A 153 2.94 -2.58 26.28
N PRO A 154 1.59 -2.64 26.29
CA PRO A 154 0.82 -2.97 25.12
C PRO A 154 0.96 -1.80 24.16
N ASP A 155 2.05 -1.82 23.38
CA ASP A 155 2.32 -0.88 22.31
C ASP A 155 1.32 -1.18 21.18
N ASN A 156 0.08 -0.74 21.38
CA ASN A 156 -1.06 -0.87 20.47
C ASN A 156 -0.86 -0.10 19.15
N LEU A 157 0.33 0.47 18.94
CA LEU A 157 0.70 1.30 17.80
C LEU A 157 1.90 0.75 17.01
N ARG A 158 2.52 -0.38 17.42
CA ARG A 158 3.59 -1.03 16.64
C ARG A 158 3.00 -1.70 15.41
N ARG A 159 3.44 -1.28 14.22
CA ARG A 159 2.85 -1.67 12.93
C ARG A 159 3.64 -2.70 12.16
N ARG A 160 4.96 -2.59 12.18
CA ARG A 160 5.85 -3.54 11.52
C ARG A 160 7.17 -3.76 12.24
N VAL A 161 7.77 -4.92 12.00
CA VAL A 161 9.14 -5.25 12.39
C VAL A 161 9.86 -5.87 11.20
N GLU A 162 11.19 -5.73 11.13
CA GLU A 162 11.95 -6.47 10.12
C GLU A 162 11.75 -7.98 10.37
N LEU A 163 11.46 -8.77 9.33
CA LEU A 163 11.16 -10.19 9.48
C LEU A 163 12.28 -10.95 10.22
N LYS A 164 13.55 -10.58 10.01
CA LYS A 164 14.69 -11.17 10.73
C LYS A 164 14.73 -10.87 12.23
N ALA A 165 14.00 -9.86 12.70
CA ALA A 165 13.90 -9.49 14.12
C ALA A 165 12.82 -10.31 14.85
N LEU A 166 11.98 -11.06 14.13
CA LEU A 166 11.01 -11.95 14.75
C LEU A 166 11.66 -13.23 15.29
N SER A 167 11.13 -13.74 16.41
CA SER A 167 11.47 -15.08 16.90
C SER A 167 11.12 -16.15 15.86
N ALA A 168 11.75 -17.33 15.94
CA ALA A 168 11.49 -18.41 14.98
C ALA A 168 10.01 -18.84 14.92
N PRO A 169 9.27 -18.98 16.05
CA PRO A 169 7.84 -19.26 16.02
C PRO A 169 7.04 -18.16 15.32
N GLN A 170 7.31 -16.90 15.67
CA GLN A 170 6.64 -15.76 15.03
C GLN A 170 6.94 -15.69 13.52
N ARG A 171 8.14 -16.06 13.08
CA ARG A 171 8.44 -16.16 11.64
C ARG A 171 7.69 -17.30 10.98
N GLY A 172 7.56 -18.45 11.66
CA GLY A 172 6.76 -19.60 11.21
C GLY A 172 5.34 -19.19 10.83
N ASP A 173 4.65 -18.43 11.69
CA ASP A 173 3.29 -17.96 11.43
C ASP A 173 3.14 -17.11 10.15
N TYR A 174 4.21 -16.42 9.71
CA TYR A 174 4.20 -15.67 8.45
C TYR A 174 4.50 -16.52 7.21
N ILE A 175 5.22 -17.62 7.41
CA ILE A 175 5.64 -18.53 6.33
C ILE A 175 4.55 -19.58 6.11
N ASP A 176 4.04 -20.17 7.17
CA ASP A 176 3.05 -21.27 7.13
C ASP A 176 1.66 -20.78 6.68
N GLY A 177 1.36 -19.49 6.83
CA GLY A 177 0.16 -18.83 6.31
C GLY A 177 0.31 -18.23 4.91
N SER A 178 1.37 -18.58 4.17
CA SER A 178 1.60 -18.02 2.84
C SER A 178 0.66 -18.62 1.79
N THR A 179 0.14 -17.75 0.92
CA THR A 179 -0.61 -18.14 -0.27
C THR A 179 0.30 -18.05 -1.49
N PRO A 180 -0.03 -18.74 -2.61
CA PRO A 180 0.76 -18.62 -3.84
C PRO A 180 0.93 -17.17 -4.30
N SER A 181 -0.11 -16.33 -4.12
CA SER A 181 -0.05 -14.90 -4.41
C SER A 181 0.98 -14.20 -3.51
N ARG A 182 1.00 -14.48 -2.21
CA ARG A 182 2.00 -13.91 -1.29
C ARG A 182 3.42 -14.35 -1.63
N GLU A 183 3.62 -15.62 -1.97
CA GLU A 183 4.92 -16.15 -2.38
C GLU A 183 5.43 -15.46 -3.65
N LEU A 184 4.56 -15.32 -4.65
CA LEU A 184 4.86 -14.57 -5.87
C LEU A 184 5.26 -13.13 -5.54
N MET A 185 4.46 -12.42 -4.73
CA MET A 185 4.78 -11.05 -4.37
C MET A 185 6.07 -10.93 -3.55
N ALA A 186 6.40 -11.92 -2.72
CA ALA A 186 7.62 -11.94 -1.90
C ALA A 186 8.86 -12.26 -2.74
N SER A 187 8.68 -12.83 -3.93
CA SER A 187 9.77 -13.12 -4.87
C SER A 187 10.27 -11.86 -5.62
N MET A 188 9.53 -10.76 -5.57
CA MET A 188 9.88 -9.52 -6.28
C MET A 188 11.19 -8.91 -5.73
N PRO A 189 12.08 -8.36 -6.58
CA PRO A 189 13.44 -7.93 -6.20
C PRO A 189 13.52 -6.93 -5.05
N PHE A 190 12.46 -6.16 -4.79
CA PHE A 190 12.40 -5.17 -3.72
C PHE A 190 11.18 -5.34 -2.79
N ALA A 191 10.53 -6.52 -2.81
CA ALA A 191 9.30 -6.80 -2.08
C ALA A 191 9.35 -6.34 -0.61
N GLY A 192 8.53 -5.35 -0.27
CA GLY A 192 8.34 -4.88 1.12
C GLY A 192 7.84 -6.01 2.02
N ILE A 193 6.97 -6.88 1.49
CA ILE A 193 6.42 -8.01 2.23
C ILE A 193 7.44 -9.11 2.58
N LYS A 194 8.60 -9.14 1.91
CA LYS A 194 9.74 -10.01 2.26
C LYS A 194 10.62 -9.40 3.36
N LYS A 195 10.56 -8.08 3.51
CA LYS A 195 11.37 -7.36 4.50
C LYS A 195 10.63 -7.18 5.82
N TRP A 196 9.34 -6.89 5.77
CA TRP A 196 8.57 -6.42 6.91
C TRP A 196 7.45 -7.38 7.29
N ALA A 197 7.31 -7.60 8.58
CA ALA A 197 6.22 -8.35 9.19
C ALA A 197 5.21 -7.36 9.81
N ILE A 198 3.93 -7.48 9.45
CA ILE A 198 2.82 -6.68 10.00
C ILE A 198 2.35 -7.22 11.36
N MET A 199 2.59 -6.48 12.43
CA MET A 199 2.20 -6.87 13.79
C MET A 199 0.69 -7.15 13.90
N ALA A 200 0.30 -8.06 14.81
CA ALA A 200 -1.08 -8.52 14.93
C ALA A 200 -2.10 -7.37 15.10
N ASN A 201 -1.73 -6.31 15.82
CA ASN A 201 -2.61 -5.17 16.09
C ASN A 201 -2.58 -4.07 15.02
N ASP A 202 -1.83 -4.24 13.93
CA ASP A 202 -1.82 -3.29 12.83
C ASP A 202 -3.20 -3.17 12.18
N ILE A 203 -3.66 -1.93 12.00
CA ILE A 203 -5.01 -1.64 11.47
C ILE A 203 -5.20 -2.25 10.08
N THR A 204 -4.23 -2.05 9.18
CA THR A 204 -4.30 -2.59 7.81
C THR A 204 -4.17 -4.10 7.79
N GLY A 205 -3.34 -4.69 8.66
CA GLY A 205 -3.25 -6.14 8.81
C GLY A 205 -4.53 -6.80 9.30
N LYS A 206 -5.29 -6.14 10.20
CA LYS A 206 -6.62 -6.59 10.60
C LYS A 206 -7.62 -6.51 9.46
N MET A 207 -7.60 -5.41 8.68
CA MET A 207 -8.43 -5.29 7.49
C MET A 207 -8.11 -6.37 6.45
N ASP A 208 -6.83 -6.62 6.17
CA ASP A 208 -6.40 -7.66 5.25
C ASP A 208 -6.95 -9.03 5.68
N ARG A 209 -6.88 -9.36 6.97
CA ARG A 209 -7.43 -10.60 7.53
C ARG A 209 -8.95 -10.68 7.36
N VAL A 210 -9.68 -9.69 7.89
CA VAL A 210 -11.15 -9.70 7.89
C VAL A 210 -11.71 -9.69 6.47
N PHE A 211 -11.14 -8.94 5.54
CA PHE A 211 -11.66 -8.86 4.17
C PHE A 211 -11.09 -9.94 3.22
N GLY A 212 -10.22 -10.82 3.73
CA GLY A 212 -9.55 -11.87 2.95
C GLY A 212 -8.61 -11.33 1.87
N LEU A 213 -7.94 -10.21 2.14
CA LEU A 213 -7.02 -9.54 1.21
C LEU A 213 -5.59 -10.04 1.37
N LEU A 214 -4.72 -9.64 0.45
CA LEU A 214 -3.31 -9.98 0.52
C LEU A 214 -2.65 -9.14 1.62
N ARG A 215 -1.98 -9.78 2.59
CA ARG A 215 -1.23 -9.06 3.63
C ARG A 215 -0.03 -8.30 3.05
N GLY A 216 0.03 -7.00 3.30
CA GLY A 216 1.10 -6.12 2.82
C GLY A 216 2.32 -6.04 3.74
N ALA A 217 2.86 -4.83 3.91
CA ALA A 217 4.03 -4.53 4.75
C ALA A 217 3.76 -3.46 5.84
N THR A 218 2.49 -3.09 6.05
CA THR A 218 1.92 -1.91 6.73
C THR A 218 2.01 -0.62 5.93
N ILE A 219 1.06 0.28 6.19
CA ILE A 219 1.08 1.65 5.67
C ILE A 219 2.34 2.41 6.13
N SER A 220 3.15 2.89 5.19
CA SER A 220 4.51 3.40 5.47
C SER A 220 4.78 4.84 5.00
N GLY A 221 3.76 5.49 4.45
CA GLY A 221 3.83 6.83 3.87
C GLY A 221 4.28 6.87 2.40
N THR A 222 4.71 5.75 1.80
CA THR A 222 5.15 5.73 0.39
C THR A 222 4.04 6.16 -0.58
N THR A 223 2.78 5.79 -0.34
CA THR A 223 1.66 6.30 -1.14
C THR A 223 1.43 7.80 -0.93
N THR A 224 1.61 8.31 0.30
CA THR A 224 1.50 9.75 0.56
C THR A 224 2.63 10.55 -0.08
N ASP A 225 3.84 9.97 -0.18
CA ASP A 225 4.95 10.55 -0.94
C ASP A 225 4.60 10.63 -2.43
N ASN A 226 3.90 9.63 -2.98
CA ASN A 226 3.37 9.68 -4.34
C ASN A 226 2.31 10.79 -4.50
N ILE A 227 1.38 10.93 -3.56
CA ILE A 227 0.38 12.02 -3.58
C ILE A 227 1.07 13.38 -3.59
N TYR A 228 2.05 13.57 -2.70
CA TYR A 228 2.82 14.82 -2.64
C TYR A 228 3.58 15.07 -3.95
N PHE A 229 4.29 14.07 -4.48
CA PHE A 229 5.03 14.18 -5.73
C PHE A 229 4.12 14.56 -6.90
N LEU A 230 2.99 13.84 -7.07
CA LEU A 230 2.05 14.08 -8.16
C LEU A 230 1.34 15.42 -8.02
N ARG A 231 1.09 15.93 -6.82
CA ARG A 231 0.59 17.32 -6.64
C ARG A 231 1.60 18.36 -7.11
N GLN A 232 2.90 18.09 -6.97
CA GLN A 232 3.98 19.01 -7.34
C GLN A 232 4.28 18.97 -8.85
N TYR A 233 4.37 17.78 -9.43
CA TYR A 233 4.85 17.59 -10.80
C TYR A 233 3.77 17.11 -11.78
N GLY A 234 2.65 16.60 -11.26
CA GLY A 234 1.52 16.15 -12.07
C GLY A 234 0.71 17.27 -12.71
N GLN A 235 0.96 18.55 -12.34
CA GLN A 235 0.31 19.70 -12.98
C GLN A 235 0.62 19.82 -14.47
N VAL A 236 1.74 19.24 -14.94
CA VAL A 236 2.07 19.17 -16.37
C VAL A 236 1.12 18.25 -17.15
N VAL A 237 0.33 17.43 -16.46
CA VAL A 237 -0.57 16.43 -17.08
C VAL A 237 -2.02 16.52 -16.55
N GLY A 238 -2.26 17.16 -15.40
CA GLY A 238 -3.60 17.54 -14.91
C GLY A 238 -4.58 16.40 -14.61
N ASP A 239 -4.17 15.16 -14.85
CA ASP A 239 -5.08 14.02 -14.91
C ASP A 239 -5.13 13.26 -13.57
N PRO A 240 -6.31 13.16 -12.93
CA PRO A 240 -6.50 12.40 -11.69
C PRO A 240 -6.06 10.93 -11.78
N VAL A 241 -6.08 10.32 -12.97
CA VAL A 241 -5.71 8.90 -13.14
C VAL A 241 -4.25 8.62 -12.75
N ASN A 242 -3.38 9.63 -12.80
CA ASN A 242 -1.99 9.51 -12.35
C ASN A 242 -1.87 9.11 -10.87
N PHE A 243 -2.84 9.46 -10.02
CA PHE A 243 -2.84 9.09 -8.60
C PHE A 243 -3.01 7.58 -8.38
N LEU A 244 -3.36 6.82 -9.43
CA LEU A 244 -3.43 5.37 -9.39
C LEU A 244 -2.08 4.69 -9.63
N LEU A 245 -1.03 5.43 -10.04
CA LEU A 245 0.32 4.88 -10.26
C LEU A 245 0.81 3.97 -9.12
N PRO A 246 0.62 4.32 -7.82
CA PRO A 246 1.04 3.46 -6.72
C PRO A 246 0.40 2.07 -6.73
N LEU A 247 -0.81 1.91 -7.27
CA LEU A 247 -1.44 0.59 -7.41
C LEU A 247 -0.63 -0.32 -8.34
N GLY A 248 -0.10 0.23 -9.44
CA GLY A 248 0.74 -0.54 -10.37
C GLY A 248 2.19 -0.68 -9.91
N THR A 249 2.77 0.31 -9.22
CA THR A 249 4.21 0.29 -8.90
C THR A 249 4.52 -0.26 -7.51
N ILE A 250 3.65 0.01 -6.53
CA ILE A 250 3.85 -0.42 -5.14
C ILE A 250 3.21 -1.79 -4.93
N VAL A 251 1.96 -1.99 -5.35
CA VAL A 251 1.27 -3.26 -5.13
C VAL A 251 1.90 -4.34 -6.00
N ALA A 252 2.08 -4.12 -7.31
CA ALA A 252 2.72 -5.13 -8.20
C ALA A 252 4.20 -5.39 -7.84
N GLY A 253 4.88 -4.43 -7.21
CA GLY A 253 6.23 -4.61 -6.67
C GLY A 253 6.28 -5.39 -5.35
N GLY A 254 5.14 -5.79 -4.78
CA GLY A 254 5.08 -6.50 -3.50
C GLY A 254 5.51 -5.63 -2.32
N HIS A 255 5.39 -4.31 -2.43
CA HIS A 255 5.75 -3.39 -1.36
C HIS A 255 4.63 -3.23 -0.33
N HIS A 256 3.38 -3.09 -0.79
CA HIS A 256 2.20 -2.88 0.03
C HIS A 256 1.01 -3.65 -0.54
N SER A 257 -0.01 -3.90 0.28
CA SER A 257 -1.29 -4.44 -0.20
C SER A 257 -2.10 -3.37 -0.95
N LEU A 258 -3.13 -3.79 -1.69
CA LEU A 258 -4.00 -2.86 -2.40
C LEU A 258 -4.69 -1.89 -1.42
N ILE A 259 -5.19 -2.39 -0.28
CA ILE A 259 -5.85 -1.53 0.71
C ILE A 259 -4.87 -0.55 1.39
N GLU A 260 -3.63 -0.95 1.64
CA GLU A 260 -2.56 -0.06 2.15
C GLU A 260 -2.27 1.12 1.20
N VAL A 261 -2.50 0.94 -0.10
CA VAL A 261 -2.39 2.00 -1.11
C VAL A 261 -3.70 2.78 -1.27
N ALA A 262 -4.84 2.11 -1.30
CA ALA A 262 -6.13 2.75 -1.53
C ALA A 262 -6.61 3.63 -0.36
N LEU A 263 -6.28 3.26 0.89
CA LEU A 263 -6.59 4.06 2.09
C LEU A 263 -6.06 5.50 1.98
N PRO A 264 -4.75 5.76 1.77
CA PRO A 264 -4.24 7.12 1.63
C PRO A 264 -4.89 7.90 0.49
N LEU A 265 -5.22 7.25 -0.63
CA LEU A 265 -5.87 7.90 -1.77
C LEU A 265 -7.29 8.34 -1.41
N THR A 266 -8.05 7.45 -0.78
CA THR A 266 -9.45 7.69 -0.38
C THR A 266 -9.54 8.76 0.71
N ILE A 267 -8.68 8.69 1.75
CA ILE A 267 -8.64 9.69 2.82
C ILE A 267 -8.27 11.09 2.29
N ASN A 268 -7.54 11.16 1.18
CA ASN A 268 -7.21 12.42 0.51
C ASN A 268 -8.23 12.86 -0.55
N GLY A 269 -9.35 12.15 -0.70
CA GLY A 269 -10.41 12.47 -1.65
C GLY A 269 -9.98 12.36 -3.11
N LEU A 270 -9.03 11.47 -3.41
CA LEU A 270 -8.53 11.24 -4.77
C LEU A 270 -9.29 10.11 -5.48
N VAL A 271 -9.83 9.17 -4.70
CA VAL A 271 -10.67 8.04 -5.13
C VAL A 271 -11.73 7.78 -4.04
N ASP A 272 -12.72 6.95 -4.32
CA ASP A 272 -13.76 6.58 -3.35
C ASP A 272 -13.75 5.07 -3.04
N TYR A 273 -12.56 4.50 -2.84
CA TYR A 273 -12.41 3.05 -2.79
C TYR A 273 -13.28 2.40 -1.71
N ARG A 274 -14.10 1.45 -2.13
CA ARG A 274 -14.87 0.53 -1.27
C ARG A 274 -14.22 -0.84 -1.36
N VAL A 275 -13.96 -1.48 -0.22
CA VAL A 275 -13.12 -2.69 -0.17
C VAL A 275 -13.69 -3.79 -1.07
N GLY A 276 -12.94 -4.19 -2.11
CA GLY A 276 -13.37 -5.19 -3.10
C GLY A 276 -14.23 -4.65 -4.24
N CYS A 277 -14.65 -3.38 -4.23
CA CYS A 277 -15.35 -2.74 -5.35
C CYS A 277 -14.35 -1.96 -6.22
N TYR A 278 -13.55 -2.66 -7.02
CA TYR A 278 -12.42 -2.07 -7.75
C TYR A 278 -12.79 -0.90 -8.67
N SER A 279 -14.00 -0.85 -9.21
CA SER A 279 -14.47 0.29 -10.01
C SER A 279 -14.42 1.62 -9.25
N THR A 280 -14.53 1.59 -7.93
CA THR A 280 -14.46 2.77 -7.04
C THR A 280 -13.03 3.26 -6.77
N LEU A 281 -12.01 2.53 -7.25
CA LEU A 281 -10.65 3.06 -7.33
C LEU A 281 -10.52 4.13 -8.41
N PHE A 282 -11.40 4.15 -9.41
CA PHE A 282 -11.32 5.16 -10.46
C PHE A 282 -11.65 6.56 -9.87
N PRO A 283 -10.86 7.60 -10.15
CA PRO A 283 -11.15 8.95 -9.65
C PRO A 283 -12.51 9.46 -10.13
N ASP A 284 -13.28 10.09 -9.24
CA ASP A 284 -14.60 10.68 -9.59
C ASP A 284 -14.49 11.86 -10.57
N ARG A 285 -13.30 12.46 -10.67
CA ARG A 285 -13.04 13.55 -11.61
C ARG A 285 -12.64 12.95 -12.94
N GLU A 286 -13.38 13.31 -13.98
CA GLU A 286 -13.03 12.89 -15.33
C GLU A 286 -11.60 13.31 -15.70
N PRO A 287 -10.83 12.42 -16.34
CA PRO A 287 -9.54 12.74 -16.94
C PRO A 287 -9.64 14.01 -17.77
N LYS A 288 -8.58 14.81 -17.75
CA LYS A 288 -8.42 15.94 -18.66
C LYS A 288 -7.05 15.80 -19.31
N GLY A 289 -7.02 15.60 -20.62
CA GLY A 289 -5.80 15.73 -21.41
C GLY A 289 -5.33 14.43 -22.04
N THR A 290 -4.04 14.14 -21.94
CA THR A 290 -3.37 13.16 -22.81
C THR A 290 -3.54 11.70 -22.39
N ASN A 291 -4.14 11.39 -21.24
CA ASN A 291 -4.33 10.00 -20.79
C ASN A 291 -5.74 9.45 -20.98
N ASP A 292 -6.60 10.06 -21.82
CA ASP A 292 -7.98 9.62 -22.03
C ASP A 292 -8.07 8.12 -22.38
N GLU A 293 -7.18 7.64 -23.24
CA GLU A 293 -7.12 6.22 -23.61
C GLU A 293 -6.68 5.33 -22.43
N ALA A 294 -5.61 5.70 -21.73
CA ALA A 294 -5.14 4.97 -20.55
C ALA A 294 -6.23 4.90 -19.47
N ALA A 295 -6.89 6.02 -19.20
CA ALA A 295 -7.98 6.12 -18.24
C ALA A 295 -9.18 5.25 -18.65
N ARG A 296 -9.52 5.20 -19.95
CA ARG A 296 -10.56 4.30 -20.48
C ARG A 296 -10.18 2.84 -20.28
N ILE A 297 -8.93 2.45 -20.53
CA ILE A 297 -8.44 1.08 -20.33
C ILE A 297 -8.46 0.73 -18.84
N ILE A 298 -7.94 1.60 -17.96
CA ILE A 298 -7.94 1.42 -16.51
C ILE A 298 -9.37 1.22 -16.00
N ARG A 299 -10.32 2.08 -16.39
CA ARG A 299 -11.72 1.95 -15.99
C ARG A 299 -12.30 0.59 -16.40
N ARG A 300 -12.02 0.13 -17.62
CA ARG A 300 -12.47 -1.19 -18.10
C ARG A 300 -11.85 -2.33 -17.29
N VAL A 301 -10.56 -2.27 -17.00
CA VAL A 301 -9.87 -3.29 -16.19
C VAL A 301 -10.45 -3.33 -14.78
N LEU A 302 -10.63 -2.19 -14.12
CA LEU A 302 -11.23 -2.12 -12.78
C LEU A 302 -12.63 -2.74 -12.74
N VAL A 303 -13.49 -2.40 -13.70
CA VAL A 303 -14.84 -2.99 -13.82
C VAL A 303 -14.75 -4.49 -14.10
N ALA A 304 -13.87 -4.91 -15.01
CA ALA A 304 -13.72 -6.32 -15.37
C ALA A 304 -13.28 -7.18 -14.18
N TYR A 305 -12.39 -6.67 -13.32
CA TYR A 305 -11.99 -7.34 -12.08
C TYR A 305 -13.11 -7.34 -11.02
N GLU A 306 -13.90 -6.27 -10.93
CA GLU A 306 -14.99 -6.19 -9.95
C GLU A 306 -16.09 -7.24 -10.20
N ILE A 307 -16.42 -7.50 -11.48
CA ILE A 307 -17.51 -8.42 -11.86
C ILE A 307 -17.08 -9.89 -11.91
N ARG A 308 -15.81 -10.20 -11.65
CA ARG A 308 -15.30 -11.59 -11.64
C ARG A 308 -15.97 -12.40 -10.52
N PRO A 309 -16.35 -13.67 -10.75
CA PRO A 309 -16.87 -14.55 -9.70
C PRO A 309 -15.94 -14.71 -8.50
N GLU A 310 -14.63 -14.59 -8.73
CA GLU A 310 -13.58 -14.65 -7.72
C GLU A 310 -13.60 -13.45 -6.76
N ASN A 311 -14.19 -12.31 -7.17
CA ASN A 311 -14.33 -11.11 -6.34
C ASN A 311 -15.46 -11.25 -5.31
N ARG A 312 -15.26 -12.13 -4.34
CA ARG A 312 -16.21 -12.32 -3.25
C ARG A 312 -16.04 -11.22 -2.19
N LEU A 313 -17.13 -10.51 -1.92
CA LEU A 313 -17.24 -9.59 -0.79
C LEU A 313 -17.54 -10.44 0.45
N MET A 314 -16.55 -10.57 1.33
CA MET A 314 -16.57 -11.55 2.42
C MET A 314 -15.89 -11.04 3.68
N LEU A 315 -16.34 -11.56 4.83
CA LEU A 315 -15.77 -11.34 6.16
C LEU A 315 -15.24 -12.67 6.71
N VAL A 316 -13.94 -12.80 6.88
CA VAL A 316 -13.25 -13.99 7.38
C VAL A 316 -13.18 -13.96 8.90
N TYR A 317 -13.44 -15.10 9.53
CA TYR A 317 -13.32 -15.28 10.97
C TYR A 317 -12.38 -16.45 11.32
N TYR A 318 -11.89 -16.44 12.56
CA TYR A 318 -10.77 -17.25 13.01
C TYR A 318 -11.07 -18.01 14.31
N ARG A 319 -10.35 -19.11 14.51
CA ARG A 319 -10.34 -19.91 15.74
C ARG A 319 -8.92 -20.39 16.01
N GLY A 320 -8.36 -19.98 17.15
CA GLY A 320 -6.98 -20.32 17.51
C GLY A 320 -5.94 -19.81 16.50
N GLY A 321 -6.14 -18.61 15.95
CA GLY A 321 -5.24 -17.98 14.96
C GLY A 321 -5.34 -18.54 13.53
N SER A 322 -6.11 -19.60 13.32
CA SER A 322 -6.38 -20.17 11.99
C SER A 322 -7.73 -19.73 11.44
N VAL A 323 -7.86 -19.66 10.12
CA VAL A 323 -9.15 -19.45 9.45
C VAL A 323 -10.13 -20.54 9.89
N ASP A 324 -11.33 -20.15 10.30
CA ASP A 324 -12.40 -21.05 10.75
C ASP A 324 -13.60 -21.03 9.78
N GLY A 325 -13.77 -19.95 9.02
CA GLY A 325 -14.76 -19.81 7.96
C GLY A 325 -14.94 -18.35 7.53
N CYS A 326 -16.00 -18.06 6.77
CA CYS A 326 -16.30 -16.69 6.35
C CYS A 326 -17.79 -16.47 6.07
N LEU A 327 -18.23 -15.22 6.20
CA LEU A 327 -19.53 -14.75 5.71
C LEU A 327 -19.34 -14.14 4.31
N VAL A 328 -20.19 -14.48 3.34
CA VAL A 328 -20.11 -13.98 1.95
C VAL A 328 -21.40 -13.26 1.56
N CYS A 329 -21.29 -12.10 0.89
CA CYS A 329 -22.42 -11.44 0.23
C CYS A 329 -22.81 -12.21 -1.04
N GLU A 330 -24.00 -12.80 -1.06
CA GLU A 330 -24.53 -13.52 -2.21
C GLU A 330 -25.57 -12.71 -2.95
N LYS A 331 -26.34 -11.90 -2.22
CA LYS A 331 -27.48 -11.17 -2.78
C LYS A 331 -27.08 -9.76 -3.26
N PRO A 332 -27.75 -9.21 -4.28
CA PRO A 332 -27.43 -7.87 -4.78
C PRO A 332 -27.57 -6.75 -3.75
N ASP A 333 -28.57 -6.81 -2.87
CA ASP A 333 -28.79 -5.87 -1.76
C ASP A 333 -27.63 -5.92 -0.75
N GLU A 334 -27.13 -7.12 -0.41
CA GLU A 334 -25.95 -7.28 0.45
C GLU A 334 -24.70 -6.64 -0.17
N LYS A 335 -24.51 -6.79 -1.49
CA LYS A 335 -23.37 -6.17 -2.20
C LYS A 335 -23.49 -4.65 -2.27
N GLN A 336 -24.71 -4.13 -2.42
CA GLN A 336 -24.96 -2.69 -2.40
C GLN A 336 -24.69 -2.12 -1.01
N GLN A 337 -25.23 -2.76 0.05
CA GLN A 337 -24.96 -2.38 1.43
C GLN A 337 -23.47 -2.42 1.75
N TRP A 338 -22.76 -3.45 1.26
CA TRP A 338 -21.30 -3.55 1.42
C TRP A 338 -20.57 -2.33 0.85
N LYS A 339 -20.92 -1.93 -0.38
CA LYS A 339 -20.33 -0.79 -1.07
C LYS A 339 -20.57 0.52 -0.31
N GLU A 340 -21.74 0.68 0.28
CA GLU A 340 -22.08 1.86 1.10
C GLU A 340 -21.31 1.87 2.42
N THR A 341 -21.15 0.70 3.05
CA THR A 341 -20.53 0.55 4.37
C THR A 341 -19.00 0.62 4.35
N PHE A 342 -18.33 -0.21 3.54
CA PHE A 342 -16.89 -0.44 3.70
C PHE A 342 -16.04 0.44 2.80
N ARG A 343 -16.16 1.75 3.04
CA ARG A 343 -15.27 2.76 2.46
C ARG A 343 -13.89 2.68 3.10
N ALA A 344 -12.83 2.66 2.30
CA ALA A 344 -11.45 2.63 2.80
C ALA A 344 -11.01 4.02 3.30
N ASP A 345 -11.64 4.52 4.35
CA ASP A 345 -11.37 5.85 4.91
C ASP A 345 -11.07 5.81 6.42
N LYS A 346 -11.10 6.99 7.07
CA LYS A 346 -10.77 7.14 8.48
C LYS A 346 -11.77 6.42 9.40
N ASP A 347 -13.02 6.32 9.01
CA ASP A 347 -14.07 5.74 9.85
C ASP A 347 -13.89 4.23 9.90
N LEU A 348 -13.60 3.61 8.76
CA LEU A 348 -13.21 2.21 8.72
C LEU A 348 -11.92 1.95 9.52
N MET A 349 -10.92 2.81 9.40
CA MET A 349 -9.70 2.69 10.22
C MET A 349 -10.00 2.75 11.73
N ASN A 350 -10.86 3.67 12.15
CA ASN A 350 -11.25 3.81 13.55
C ASN A 350 -11.99 2.59 14.07
N GLU A 351 -12.86 1.99 13.24
CA GLU A 351 -13.56 0.76 13.62
C GLU A 351 -12.59 -0.40 13.82
N PHE A 352 -11.61 -0.56 12.93
CA PHE A 352 -10.60 -1.62 12.99
C PHE A 352 -9.57 -1.45 14.11
N ILE A 353 -9.56 -0.32 14.83
CA ILE A 353 -8.83 -0.21 16.11
C ILE A 353 -9.39 -1.22 17.12
N GLN A 354 -10.71 -1.38 17.16
CA GLN A 354 -11.42 -2.21 18.14
C GLN A 354 -11.60 -3.67 17.72
N VAL A 355 -11.45 -3.98 16.42
CA VAL A 355 -11.50 -5.35 15.92
C VAL A 355 -10.26 -6.11 16.43
N PRO A 356 -10.38 -7.31 17.03
CA PRO A 356 -9.21 -8.08 17.42
C PRO A 356 -8.44 -8.59 16.18
N PRO A 357 -7.15 -8.97 16.31
CA PRO A 357 -6.35 -9.49 15.20
C PRO A 357 -6.99 -10.70 14.47
N ASP A 358 -7.59 -11.61 15.24
CA ASP A 358 -8.18 -12.85 14.77
C ASP A 358 -9.62 -12.94 15.32
N PRO A 359 -10.59 -12.21 14.73
CA PRO A 359 -11.94 -12.16 15.25
C PRO A 359 -12.65 -13.50 15.10
N SER A 360 -13.35 -13.93 16.14
CA SER A 360 -14.17 -15.13 16.13
C SER A 360 -15.42 -14.97 15.28
N LYS A 361 -16.10 -16.09 14.97
CA LYS A 361 -17.37 -16.08 14.22
C LYS A 361 -18.38 -15.11 14.81
N GLY A 362 -18.67 -15.20 16.11
CA GLY A 362 -19.64 -14.32 16.77
C GLY A 362 -19.24 -12.83 16.73
N GLN A 363 -17.93 -12.52 16.71
CA GLN A 363 -17.45 -11.14 16.55
C GLN A 363 -17.68 -10.63 15.13
N ILE A 364 -17.43 -11.46 14.11
CA ILE A 364 -17.71 -11.11 12.71
C ILE A 364 -19.21 -11.05 12.41
N GLU A 365 -20.03 -11.93 12.97
CA GLU A 365 -21.50 -11.83 12.87
C GLU A 365 -22.00 -10.53 13.49
N THR A 366 -21.51 -10.17 14.68
CA THR A 366 -21.87 -8.89 15.32
C THR A 366 -21.43 -7.69 14.49
N PHE A 367 -20.23 -7.74 13.91
CA PHE A 367 -19.72 -6.73 13.01
C PHE A 367 -20.61 -6.60 11.76
N ALA A 368 -20.98 -7.71 11.12
CA ALA A 368 -21.85 -7.73 9.96
C ALA A 368 -23.28 -7.25 10.26
N MET A 369 -23.85 -7.64 11.42
CA MET A 369 -25.18 -7.19 11.85
C MET A 369 -25.24 -5.68 12.07
N ARG A 370 -24.21 -5.09 12.70
CA ARG A 370 -24.12 -3.63 12.93
C ARG A 370 -24.19 -2.84 11.63
N HIS A 371 -23.69 -3.44 10.55
CA HIS A 371 -23.62 -2.86 9.21
C HIS A 371 -24.77 -3.28 8.30
N GLY A 372 -25.80 -3.95 8.82
CA GLY A 372 -26.98 -4.36 8.06
C GLY A 372 -26.72 -5.48 7.04
N LEU A 373 -25.59 -6.19 7.13
CA LEU A 373 -25.20 -7.23 6.18
C LEU A 373 -25.64 -8.64 6.60
N TYR A 374 -26.01 -8.81 7.86
CA TYR A 374 -26.36 -10.09 8.46
C TYR A 374 -27.60 -9.96 9.33
N ALA A 375 -28.51 -10.93 9.26
CA ALA A 375 -29.81 -10.89 9.94
C ALA A 375 -29.96 -11.93 11.07
N GLY A 376 -28.94 -12.77 11.30
CA GLY A 376 -29.00 -13.90 12.24
C GLY A 376 -29.18 -15.23 11.53
#